data_AF-K1SW09-F1
#
_entry.id   AF-K1SW09-F1
#
_cell.length_a   1.000
_cell.length_b   1.000
_cell.length_c   1.000
_cell.angle_alpha   90.00
_cell.angle_beta   90.00
_cell.angle_gamma   90.00
#
_symmetry.space_group_name_H-M   'P 1'
#
loop_
_entity.id
_entity.type
_entity.pdbx_description
1 polymer ?
#
loop_
_entity_poly.entity_id
_entity_poly.type
_entity_poly.pdbx_seq_one_letter_code
_entity_poly.pdbx_strand_id
1 'polypeptide(L)'
;TAIAEIMSGIFDIPGYNYASSRYKIDARNHPEQATTGSETLPQTLYDNWQLVKSIPTMTGDFMWTGYDYLGESGIGTIQYKDKKTKQNADPGLIISGGAGIIDICGKKRPEVGWSKIIWGLQKTPTIGVDPYTRTDYFQSLSMWRVTDAVESWSWEGCEGKKASVTVYSDADKIELLVNGKSAGKKKPKKILQNSGKFHMKPAKSKPLLTT
;
A
#
# COMPACT_ATOMS: atom_id res chain seq x y z
N THR A 1 -22.33 22.08 -12.43
CA THR A 1 -23.07 21.20 -13.35
C THR A 1 -22.13 20.13 -13.84
N ALA A 2 -22.58 18.89 -13.72
CA ALA A 2 -22.56 17.94 -14.82
C ALA A 2 -21.41 16.99 -15.12
N ILE A 3 -20.46 16.64 -14.24
CA ILE A 3 -19.79 15.33 -14.50
C ILE A 3 -20.82 14.22 -14.24
N ALA A 4 -21.39 14.16 -13.03
CA ALA A 4 -22.44 13.21 -12.74
C ALA A 4 -23.68 13.39 -13.64
N GLU A 5 -24.16 14.62 -13.86
CA GLU A 5 -25.34 14.84 -14.73
C GLU A 5 -25.08 14.45 -16.20
N ILE A 6 -23.92 14.80 -16.79
CA ILE A 6 -23.59 14.33 -18.16
C ILE A 6 -23.48 12.82 -18.18
N MET A 7 -22.78 12.23 -17.21
CA MET A 7 -22.51 10.79 -17.20
C MET A 7 -23.79 9.97 -16.95
N SER A 8 -24.74 10.47 -16.15
CA SER A 8 -26.00 9.78 -15.84
C SER A 8 -26.88 9.54 -17.07
N GLY A 9 -26.77 10.38 -18.10
CA GLY A 9 -27.47 10.20 -19.37
C GLY A 9 -26.76 9.27 -20.36
N ILE A 10 -25.54 8.82 -20.05
CA ILE A 10 -24.68 8.06 -20.97
C ILE A 10 -24.36 6.66 -20.42
N PHE A 11 -24.14 6.54 -19.11
CA PHE A 11 -23.70 5.32 -18.46
C PHE A 11 -24.64 4.91 -17.33
N ASP A 12 -24.93 3.62 -17.24
CA ASP A 12 -25.71 3.07 -16.12
C ASP A 12 -24.99 3.24 -14.78
N ILE A 13 -23.66 3.09 -14.77
CA ILE A 13 -22.80 3.24 -13.58
C ILE A 13 -21.51 3.99 -13.98
N PRO A 14 -21.45 5.32 -13.78
CA PRO A 14 -20.24 6.09 -14.03
C PRO A 14 -19.04 5.64 -13.18
N GLY A 15 -17.91 5.42 -13.85
CA GLY A 15 -16.62 5.10 -13.22
C GLY A 15 -15.78 6.35 -12.98
N TYR A 16 -15.28 6.52 -11.76
CA TYR A 16 -14.46 7.66 -11.34
C TYR A 16 -13.01 7.24 -11.12
N ASN A 17 -12.12 7.66 -12.03
CA ASN A 17 -10.67 7.49 -11.88
C ASN A 17 -10.11 8.61 -10.99
N TYR A 18 -9.47 8.22 -9.88
CA TYR A 18 -8.76 9.09 -8.92
C TYR A 18 -9.58 10.27 -8.37
N ALA A 19 -10.91 10.15 -8.34
CA ALA A 19 -11.83 11.24 -8.02
C ALA A 19 -12.67 10.99 -6.76
N SER A 20 -12.09 10.38 -5.71
CA SER A 20 -12.82 10.07 -4.47
C SER A 20 -13.36 11.30 -3.73
N SER A 21 -12.81 12.49 -3.99
CA SER A 21 -13.34 13.78 -3.52
C SER A 21 -14.78 14.06 -4.00
N ARG A 22 -15.21 13.39 -5.08
CA ARG A 22 -16.52 13.54 -5.71
C ARG A 22 -17.60 12.65 -5.10
N TYR A 23 -17.25 11.51 -4.51
CA TYR A 23 -18.21 10.47 -4.12
C TYR A 23 -19.35 11.01 -3.26
N LYS A 24 -19.04 11.78 -2.21
CA LYS A 24 -20.07 12.38 -1.34
C LYS A 24 -20.88 13.49 -2.01
N ILE A 25 -20.27 14.24 -2.92
CA ILE A 25 -20.91 15.36 -3.61
C ILE A 25 -21.93 14.80 -4.59
N ASP A 26 -21.50 13.83 -5.42
CA ASP A 26 -22.34 13.28 -6.47
C ASP A 26 -23.42 12.35 -5.89
N ALA A 27 -23.14 11.60 -4.82
CA ALA A 27 -24.19 10.83 -4.12
C ALA A 27 -25.23 11.73 -3.42
N ARG A 28 -24.88 12.96 -3.05
CA ARG A 28 -25.84 13.93 -2.49
C ARG A 28 -26.70 14.55 -3.58
N ASN A 29 -26.09 14.90 -4.72
CA ASN A 29 -26.76 15.60 -5.81
C ASN A 29 -27.59 14.64 -6.69
N HIS A 30 -27.17 13.38 -6.79
CA HIS A 30 -27.79 12.32 -7.58
C HIS A 30 -27.93 11.04 -6.74
N PRO A 31 -28.78 11.06 -5.69
CA PRO A 31 -28.97 9.92 -4.79
C PRO A 31 -29.54 8.66 -5.47
N GLU A 32 -30.06 8.79 -6.70
CA GLU A 32 -30.55 7.71 -7.55
C GLU A 32 -29.46 7.05 -8.40
N GLN A 33 -28.32 7.71 -8.60
CA GLN A 33 -27.29 7.28 -9.54
C GLN A 33 -26.24 6.40 -8.86
N ALA A 34 -26.14 5.15 -9.29
CA ALA A 34 -25.04 4.27 -8.89
C ALA A 34 -23.70 4.76 -9.48
N THR A 35 -22.61 4.66 -8.71
CA THR A 35 -21.25 5.05 -9.15
C THR A 35 -20.20 4.05 -8.67
N THR A 36 -19.02 4.05 -9.30
CA THR A 36 -17.91 3.18 -8.87
C THR A 36 -16.57 3.93 -8.93
N GLY A 37 -15.66 3.63 -8.00
CA GLY A 37 -14.28 4.06 -8.10
C GLY A 37 -13.53 3.16 -9.08
N SER A 38 -13.47 3.52 -10.36
CA SER A 38 -12.93 2.66 -11.41
C SER A 38 -11.41 2.55 -11.43
N GLU A 39 -10.70 3.54 -10.89
CA GLU A 39 -9.27 3.47 -10.62
C GLU A 39 -8.93 4.32 -9.39
N THR A 40 -8.26 3.74 -8.40
CA THR A 40 -7.81 4.46 -7.20
C THR A 40 -6.40 4.07 -6.78
N LEU A 41 -5.82 4.83 -5.85
CA LEU A 41 -4.47 4.59 -5.38
C LEU A 41 -4.47 3.51 -4.29
N PRO A 42 -3.46 2.63 -4.23
CA PRO A 42 -3.26 1.74 -3.09
C PRO A 42 -3.21 2.49 -1.76
N GLN A 43 -2.80 3.75 -1.82
CA GLN A 43 -2.69 4.60 -0.66
C GLN A 43 -4.01 5.03 -0.04
N THR A 44 -5.03 5.17 -0.88
CA THR A 44 -6.34 5.67 -0.44
C THR A 44 -7.33 4.54 -0.25
N LEU A 45 -6.93 3.28 -0.45
CA LEU A 45 -7.79 2.09 -0.38
C LEU A 45 -8.63 2.05 0.90
N TYR A 46 -8.04 2.31 2.08
CA TYR A 46 -8.79 2.26 3.34
C TYR A 46 -9.89 3.33 3.38
N ASP A 47 -9.56 4.56 3.02
CA ASP A 47 -10.48 5.70 3.06
C ASP A 47 -11.58 5.53 2.00
N ASN A 48 -11.21 5.14 0.77
CA ASN A 48 -12.17 4.85 -0.29
C ASN A 48 -13.10 3.70 0.11
N TRP A 49 -12.58 2.65 0.75
CA TRP A 49 -13.42 1.55 1.23
C TRP A 49 -14.39 1.99 2.34
N GLN A 50 -14.02 2.97 3.18
CA GLN A 50 -15.00 3.55 4.11
C GLN A 50 -16.08 4.32 3.38
N LEU A 51 -15.75 5.00 2.27
CA LEU A 51 -16.74 5.67 1.42
C LEU A 51 -17.67 4.67 0.75
N VAL A 52 -17.15 3.60 0.14
CA VAL A 52 -17.93 2.51 -0.44
C VAL A 52 -18.92 1.94 0.56
N LYS A 53 -18.49 1.65 1.80
CA LYS A 53 -19.38 1.13 2.85
C LYS A 53 -20.44 2.11 3.34
N SER A 54 -20.20 3.43 3.22
CA SER A 54 -21.07 4.46 3.82
C SER A 54 -22.00 5.15 2.81
N ILE A 55 -21.71 5.03 1.51
CA ILE A 55 -22.50 5.64 0.44
C ILE A 55 -23.29 4.53 -0.27
N PRO A 56 -24.62 4.44 -0.10
CA PRO A 56 -25.42 3.33 -0.65
C PRO A 56 -25.35 3.16 -2.16
N THR A 57 -25.11 4.24 -2.91
CA THR A 57 -25.00 4.22 -4.37
C THR A 57 -23.60 3.90 -4.89
N MET A 58 -22.60 3.79 -4.02
CA MET A 58 -21.26 3.36 -4.42
C MET A 58 -21.19 1.83 -4.52
N THR A 59 -20.86 1.32 -5.69
CA THR A 59 -20.83 -0.12 -5.96
C THR A 59 -19.46 -0.75 -5.67
N GLY A 60 -18.38 0.04 -5.65
CA GLY A 60 -17.04 -0.50 -5.39
C GLY A 60 -15.88 0.49 -5.58
N ASP A 61 -14.68 -0.05 -5.46
CA ASP A 61 -13.37 0.61 -5.61
C ASP A 61 -12.39 -0.37 -6.27
N PHE A 62 -11.68 0.08 -7.31
CA PHE A 62 -10.70 -0.69 -8.06
C PHE A 62 -9.32 -0.04 -7.91
N MET A 63 -8.51 -0.61 -7.02
CA MET A 63 -7.16 -0.13 -6.73
C MET A 63 -6.15 -0.48 -7.85
N TRP A 64 -5.33 0.50 -8.24
CA TRP A 64 -4.24 0.36 -9.21
C TRP A 64 -2.90 -0.01 -8.55
N THR A 65 -2.32 -1.20 -8.72
CA THR A 65 -2.92 -2.40 -9.30
C THR A 65 -2.84 -3.58 -8.35
N GLY A 66 -3.75 -4.53 -8.55
CA GLY A 66 -3.67 -5.82 -7.86
C GLY A 66 -2.42 -6.62 -8.24
N TYR A 67 -2.08 -6.64 -9.53
CA TYR A 67 -0.95 -7.38 -10.09
C TYR A 67 -0.06 -6.45 -10.91
N ASP A 68 1.24 -6.68 -10.86
CA ASP A 68 2.20 -5.92 -11.65
C ASP A 68 2.13 -6.31 -13.14
N TYR A 69 2.66 -5.44 -13.99
CA TYR A 69 2.56 -5.57 -15.45
C TYR A 69 3.81 -5.03 -16.16
N LEU A 70 3.96 -5.39 -17.44
CA LEU A 70 5.00 -4.86 -18.32
C LEU A 70 4.53 -3.54 -18.97
N GLY A 71 5.45 -2.60 -19.16
CA GLY A 71 5.15 -1.27 -19.69
C GLY A 71 4.88 -0.25 -18.59
N GLU A 72 4.42 0.94 -18.98
CA GLU A 72 4.30 2.12 -18.11
C GLU A 72 5.52 2.26 -17.18
N SER A 73 6.69 2.05 -17.79
CA SER A 73 7.84 1.51 -17.10
C SER A 73 8.32 2.41 -15.97
N GLY A 74 8.23 1.90 -14.74
CA GLY A 74 8.77 2.56 -13.56
C GLY A 74 7.81 3.44 -12.76
N ILE A 75 6.51 3.52 -13.10
CA ILE A 75 5.57 4.36 -12.33
C ILE A 75 5.44 3.96 -10.85
N GLY A 76 5.60 2.68 -10.53
CA GLY A 76 5.63 2.15 -9.16
C GLY A 76 6.97 1.52 -8.78
N THR A 77 7.97 1.50 -9.67
CA THR A 77 9.24 0.86 -9.37
C THR A 77 10.05 1.71 -8.40
N ILE A 78 10.36 1.16 -7.22
CA ILE A 78 11.22 1.83 -6.25
C ILE A 78 12.67 1.77 -6.74
N GLN A 79 13.20 2.93 -7.07
CA GLN A 79 14.60 3.07 -7.49
C GLN A 79 15.48 3.44 -6.30
N TYR A 80 16.67 2.86 -6.27
CA TYR A 80 17.65 3.07 -5.23
C TYR A 80 18.82 3.91 -5.72
N LYS A 81 19.19 4.95 -4.96
CA LYS A 81 20.40 5.75 -5.20
C LYS A 81 21.33 5.68 -4.01
N ASP A 82 22.59 5.34 -4.25
CA ASP A 82 23.59 5.22 -3.19
C ASP A 82 23.70 6.55 -2.43
N LYS A 83 23.69 6.51 -1.09
CA LYS A 83 23.69 7.73 -0.28
C LYS A 83 24.97 8.55 -0.44
N LYS A 84 26.10 7.90 -0.68
CA LYS A 84 27.44 8.51 -0.80
C LYS A 84 27.73 8.92 -2.24
N THR A 85 27.65 8.00 -3.18
CA THR A 85 28.07 8.23 -4.58
C THR A 85 26.96 8.85 -5.42
N LYS A 86 25.71 8.83 -4.96
CA LYS A 86 24.50 9.25 -5.68
C LYS A 86 24.21 8.45 -6.96
N GLN A 87 24.97 7.39 -7.22
CA GLN A 87 24.77 6.52 -8.38
C GLN A 87 23.53 5.65 -8.18
N ASN A 88 22.87 5.30 -9.29
CA ASN A 88 21.78 4.34 -9.28
C ASN A 88 22.32 2.97 -8.88
N ALA A 89 21.62 2.30 -7.97
CA ALA A 89 22.01 0.97 -7.50
C ALA A 89 21.77 -0.11 -8.57
N ASP A 90 20.76 0.12 -9.41
CA ASP A 90 20.32 -0.80 -10.46
C ASP A 90 20.30 -0.01 -11.78
N PRO A 91 21.37 -0.04 -12.58
CA PRO A 91 21.47 0.76 -13.81
C PRO A 91 20.69 0.17 -15.00
N GLY A 92 20.01 -0.98 -14.80
CA GLY A 92 19.26 -1.68 -15.84
C GLY A 92 18.01 -0.91 -16.29
N LEU A 93 17.52 -1.27 -17.48
CA LEU A 93 16.26 -0.73 -17.99
C LEU A 93 15.09 -1.27 -17.16
N ILE A 94 14.24 -0.37 -16.68
CA ILE A 94 12.99 -0.73 -16.02
C ILE A 94 11.99 -1.12 -17.11
N ILE A 95 11.42 -2.32 -17.01
CA ILE A 95 10.46 -2.86 -17.98
C ILE A 95 9.06 -2.99 -17.36
N SER A 96 8.98 -3.22 -16.04
CA SER A 96 7.71 -3.32 -15.32
C SER A 96 7.15 -1.95 -14.92
N GLY A 97 5.84 -1.86 -14.77
CA GLY A 97 5.19 -0.72 -14.13
C GLY A 97 5.66 -0.57 -12.67
N GLY A 98 5.70 -1.68 -11.94
CA GLY A 98 6.13 -1.75 -10.54
C GLY A 98 5.05 -1.35 -9.55
N ALA A 99 3.82 -1.08 -10.00
CA ALA A 99 2.72 -0.60 -9.17
C ALA A 99 1.91 -1.71 -8.48
N GLY A 100 2.09 -2.96 -8.89
CA GLY A 100 1.34 -4.10 -8.36
C GLY A 100 1.67 -4.42 -6.91
N ILE A 101 0.62 -4.61 -6.09
CA ILE A 101 0.76 -5.19 -4.74
C ILE A 101 1.10 -6.69 -4.78
N ILE A 102 0.88 -7.34 -5.92
CA ILE A 102 1.46 -8.63 -6.29
C ILE A 102 2.47 -8.34 -7.40
N ASP A 103 3.72 -8.78 -7.24
CA ASP A 103 4.75 -8.56 -8.25
C ASP A 103 4.50 -9.39 -9.53
N ILE A 104 5.28 -9.11 -10.58
CA ILE A 104 5.10 -9.74 -11.88
C ILE A 104 5.29 -11.28 -11.86
N CYS A 105 5.97 -11.81 -10.84
CA CYS A 105 6.18 -13.24 -10.63
C CYS A 105 5.12 -13.85 -9.69
N GLY A 106 4.13 -13.09 -9.25
CA GLY A 106 3.07 -13.57 -8.34
C GLY A 106 3.42 -13.51 -6.86
N LYS A 107 4.54 -12.90 -6.49
CA LYS A 107 4.89 -12.74 -5.08
C LYS A 107 4.04 -11.61 -4.49
N LYS A 108 3.30 -11.97 -3.44
CA LYS A 108 2.50 -11.02 -2.65
C LYS A 108 3.44 -10.10 -1.89
N ARG A 109 3.17 -8.80 -1.96
CA ARG A 109 3.76 -7.79 -1.09
C ARG A 109 2.89 -7.60 0.17
N PRO A 110 3.41 -7.04 1.26
CA PRO A 110 2.67 -6.81 2.50
C PRO A 110 1.35 -6.03 2.33
N GLU A 111 1.25 -5.21 1.28
CA GLU A 111 0.06 -4.47 0.88
C GLU A 111 -1.13 -5.41 0.57
N VAL A 112 -0.89 -6.64 0.11
CA VAL A 112 -1.95 -7.66 -0.05
C VAL A 112 -2.61 -7.99 1.30
N GLY A 113 -1.80 -8.12 2.34
CA GLY A 113 -2.30 -8.30 3.70
C GLY A 113 -3.08 -7.07 4.19
N TRP A 114 -2.62 -5.87 3.84
CA TRP A 114 -3.36 -4.64 4.14
C TRP A 114 -4.73 -4.60 3.45
N SER A 115 -4.81 -4.88 2.15
CA SER A 115 -6.09 -4.95 1.42
C SER A 115 -7.05 -5.95 2.05
N LYS A 116 -6.56 -7.13 2.44
CA LYS A 116 -7.39 -8.13 3.14
C LYS A 116 -7.93 -7.64 4.48
N ILE A 117 -7.12 -6.92 5.26
CA ILE A 117 -7.55 -6.34 6.54
C ILE A 117 -8.65 -5.29 6.29
N ILE A 118 -8.45 -4.40 5.32
CA ILE A 118 -9.45 -3.37 4.94
C ILE A 118 -10.79 -4.01 4.56
N TRP A 119 -10.76 -5.09 3.78
CA TRP A 119 -11.94 -5.82 3.34
C TRP A 119 -12.52 -6.78 4.38
N GLY A 120 -11.93 -6.87 5.58
CA GLY A 120 -12.39 -7.76 6.64
C GLY A 120 -12.11 -9.25 6.39
N LEU A 121 -11.29 -9.58 5.39
CA LEU A 121 -10.89 -10.94 5.01
C LEU A 121 -9.74 -11.48 5.88
N GLN A 122 -9.09 -10.61 6.65
CA GLN A 122 -7.98 -10.97 7.53
C GLN A 122 -8.04 -10.14 8.82
N LYS A 123 -7.87 -10.80 9.97
CA LYS A 123 -7.75 -10.16 11.30
C LYS A 123 -6.34 -10.13 11.84
N THR A 124 -5.49 -11.03 11.34
CA THR A 124 -4.08 -11.05 11.72
C THR A 124 -3.34 -9.88 11.07
N PRO A 125 -2.56 -9.09 11.82
CA PRO A 125 -1.72 -8.06 11.24
C PRO A 125 -0.70 -8.61 10.23
N THR A 126 -0.27 -7.74 9.32
CA THR A 126 0.78 -8.05 8.32
C THR A 126 2.05 -7.29 8.62
N ILE A 127 3.21 -7.93 8.47
CA ILE A 127 4.54 -7.33 8.70
C ILE A 127 5.32 -7.33 7.40
N GLY A 128 5.67 -6.14 6.93
CA GLY A 128 6.60 -5.93 5.83
C GLY A 128 7.93 -5.36 6.33
N VAL A 129 9.04 -5.80 5.74
CA VAL A 129 10.39 -5.32 6.04
C VAL A 129 11.03 -4.77 4.78
N ASP A 130 11.45 -3.50 4.79
CA ASP A 130 12.24 -2.93 3.69
C ASP A 130 13.58 -3.69 3.57
N PRO A 131 14.12 -3.91 2.36
CA PRO A 131 15.29 -4.77 2.18
C PRO A 131 16.53 -4.29 2.96
N TYR A 132 17.09 -5.15 3.81
CA TYR A 132 18.32 -4.85 4.55
C TYR A 132 19.54 -4.64 3.64
N THR A 133 19.49 -5.17 2.42
CA THR A 133 20.52 -4.97 1.40
C THR A 133 20.54 -3.55 0.85
N ARG A 134 19.50 -2.74 1.11
CA ARG A 134 19.34 -1.39 0.56
C ARG A 134 19.36 -0.28 1.62
N THR A 135 19.86 -0.55 2.83
CA THR A 135 19.87 0.42 3.95
C THR A 135 20.70 1.67 3.68
N ASP A 136 21.72 1.56 2.82
CA ASP A 136 22.64 2.63 2.47
C ASP A 136 22.20 3.43 1.22
N TYR A 137 20.95 3.27 0.80
CA TYR A 137 20.38 3.90 -0.39
C TYR A 137 19.21 4.83 -0.05
N PHE A 138 19.04 5.88 -0.84
CA PHE A 138 17.78 6.63 -0.92
C PHE A 138 16.78 5.85 -1.77
N GLN A 139 15.52 5.86 -1.35
CA GLN A 139 14.40 5.29 -2.10
C GLN A 139 13.67 6.41 -2.84
N SER A 140 13.45 6.22 -4.14
CA SER A 140 12.51 7.02 -4.91
C SER A 140 11.14 6.34 -4.84
N LEU A 141 10.22 6.93 -4.07
CA LEU A 141 8.85 6.45 -3.92
C LEU A 141 7.93 7.16 -4.91
N SER A 142 6.78 6.57 -5.21
CA SER A 142 5.74 7.17 -6.05
C SER A 142 4.37 7.09 -5.38
N MET A 143 3.35 7.74 -5.97
CA MET A 143 1.99 7.63 -5.44
C MET A 143 1.37 6.22 -5.62
N TRP A 144 1.92 5.41 -6.54
CA TRP A 144 1.51 4.02 -6.76
C TRP A 144 2.23 3.03 -5.84
N ARG A 145 3.42 3.39 -5.33
CA ARG A 145 4.18 2.52 -4.41
C ARG A 145 5.03 3.30 -3.43
N VAL A 146 4.79 3.06 -2.13
CA VAL A 146 5.41 3.81 -1.02
C VAL A 146 6.29 2.98 -0.09
N THR A 147 6.45 1.70 -0.36
CA THR A 147 7.35 0.83 0.40
C THR A 147 7.90 -0.27 -0.48
N ASP A 148 9.15 -0.65 -0.23
CA ASP A 148 9.76 -1.82 -0.87
C ASP A 148 9.66 -3.05 0.04
N ALA A 149 8.80 -2.96 1.05
CA ALA A 149 8.71 -3.98 2.07
C ALA A 149 8.30 -5.33 1.48
N VAL A 150 8.89 -6.38 2.03
CA VAL A 150 8.54 -7.77 1.74
C VAL A 150 8.20 -8.48 3.05
N GLU A 151 7.36 -9.51 2.98
CA GLU A 151 7.10 -10.39 4.11
C GLU A 151 8.26 -11.39 4.32
N SER A 152 9.46 -10.85 4.59
CA SER A 152 10.68 -11.64 4.84
C SER A 152 11.55 -10.99 5.92
N TRP A 153 12.20 -11.84 6.71
CA TRP A 153 12.97 -11.45 7.90
C TRP A 153 14.38 -12.07 7.91
N SER A 154 14.68 -12.91 6.91
CA SER A 154 15.94 -13.64 6.76
C SER A 154 16.79 -12.96 5.69
N TRP A 155 17.85 -12.28 6.12
CA TRP A 155 18.72 -11.47 5.27
C TRP A 155 20.18 -11.78 5.58
N GLU A 156 20.78 -12.68 4.80
CA GLU A 156 22.16 -13.10 4.96
C GLU A 156 23.14 -11.93 4.72
N GLY A 157 24.21 -11.86 5.51
CA GLY A 157 25.24 -10.82 5.40
C GLY A 157 24.77 -9.41 5.83
N CYS A 158 23.59 -9.31 6.44
CA CYS A 158 23.02 -8.05 6.90
C CYS A 158 23.09 -7.88 8.42
N GLU A 159 23.89 -8.69 9.11
CA GLU A 159 24.05 -8.65 10.57
C GLU A 159 24.40 -7.23 11.05
N GLY A 160 23.71 -6.78 12.10
CA GLY A 160 23.92 -5.45 12.68
C GLY A 160 23.27 -4.29 11.91
N LYS A 161 22.85 -4.48 10.65
CA LYS A 161 22.11 -3.45 9.88
C LYS A 161 20.74 -3.19 10.49
N LYS A 162 20.16 -2.02 10.20
CA LYS A 162 18.79 -1.65 10.61
C LYS A 162 17.95 -1.38 9.37
N ALA A 163 16.76 -1.96 9.31
CA ALA A 163 15.77 -1.69 8.27
C ALA A 163 14.48 -1.15 8.88
N SER A 164 13.70 -0.48 8.03
CA SER A 164 12.35 -0.07 8.36
C SER A 164 11.39 -1.25 8.27
N VAL A 165 10.50 -1.35 9.24
CA VAL A 165 9.43 -2.35 9.27
C VAL A 165 8.09 -1.66 9.27
N THR A 166 7.25 -2.06 8.32
CA THR A 166 5.89 -1.63 8.12
C THR A 166 4.95 -2.68 8.72
N VAL A 167 4.05 -2.24 9.59
CA VAL A 167 3.01 -3.10 10.15
C VAL A 167 1.65 -2.60 9.65
N TYR A 168 0.84 -3.50 9.11
CA TYR A 168 -0.56 -3.23 8.75
C TYR A 168 -1.47 -3.93 9.75
N SER A 169 -2.36 -3.18 10.40
CA SER A 169 -3.27 -3.65 11.45
C SER A 169 -4.49 -2.74 11.54
N ASP A 170 -5.63 -3.30 11.93
CA ASP A 170 -6.86 -2.59 12.35
C ASP A 170 -6.97 -2.41 13.88
N ALA A 171 -5.96 -2.84 14.65
CA ALA A 171 -5.94 -2.71 16.11
C ALA A 171 -5.68 -1.27 16.61
N ASP A 172 -6.17 -0.95 17.81
CA ASP A 172 -5.97 0.37 18.45
C ASP A 172 -4.50 0.66 18.81
N LYS A 173 -3.75 -0.39 19.13
CA LYS A 173 -2.33 -0.35 19.47
C LYS A 173 -1.64 -1.57 18.88
N ILE A 174 -0.36 -1.42 18.60
CA ILE A 174 0.52 -2.51 18.17
C ILE A 174 1.80 -2.47 18.97
N GLU A 175 2.28 -3.64 19.38
CA GLU A 175 3.62 -3.86 19.91
C GLU A 175 4.34 -4.88 19.04
N LEU A 176 5.57 -4.53 18.64
CA LEU A 176 6.40 -5.35 17.79
C LEU A 176 7.49 -6.01 18.63
N LEU A 177 7.54 -7.34 18.59
CA LEU A 177 8.51 -8.14 19.33
C LEU A 177 9.52 -8.74 18.35
N VAL A 178 10.81 -8.52 18.62
CA VAL A 178 11.93 -9.09 17.85
C VAL A 178 12.70 -10.03 18.76
N ASN A 179 12.70 -11.32 18.44
CA ASN A 179 13.26 -12.38 19.30
C ASN A 179 12.76 -12.29 20.75
N GLY A 180 11.45 -12.10 20.92
CA GLY A 180 10.79 -12.00 22.24
C GLY A 180 11.01 -10.66 22.97
N LYS A 181 11.78 -9.72 22.44
CA LYS A 181 12.02 -8.40 23.05
C LYS A 181 11.23 -7.31 22.33
N SER A 182 10.64 -6.41 23.09
CA SER A 182 9.90 -5.27 22.53
C SER A 182 10.82 -4.35 21.72
N ALA A 183 10.49 -4.15 20.45
CA ALA A 183 11.06 -3.14 19.56
C ALA A 183 10.27 -1.82 19.60
N GLY A 184 9.19 -1.78 20.38
CA GLY A 184 8.38 -0.58 20.64
C GLY A 184 6.89 -0.81 20.50
N LYS A 185 6.13 0.13 21.04
CA LYS A 185 4.66 0.20 20.95
C LYS A 185 4.26 1.44 20.15
N LYS A 186 3.29 1.30 19.25
CA LYS A 186 2.76 2.42 18.46
C LYS A 186 1.25 2.34 18.35
N LYS A 187 0.60 3.51 18.23
CA LYS A 187 -0.77 3.61 17.73
C LYS A 187 -0.70 3.73 16.20
N PRO A 188 -1.46 2.94 15.43
CA PRO A 188 -1.54 3.11 13.98
C PRO A 188 -2.11 4.49 13.59
N LYS A 189 -1.61 5.14 12.50
CA LYS A 189 -2.16 6.41 11.98
C LYS A 189 -3.11 6.23 10.78
N LYS A 190 -4.25 6.91 10.81
CA LYS A 190 -5.43 6.73 9.94
C LYS A 190 -5.26 6.69 8.41
N ILE A 191 -4.25 7.30 7.78
CA ILE A 191 -4.15 7.45 6.30
C ILE A 191 -2.94 6.70 5.78
N LEU A 192 -3.05 5.41 5.44
CA LEU A 192 -1.93 4.56 4.98
C LEU A 192 -0.61 4.65 5.81
N GLN A 193 -0.69 5.29 6.97
CA GLN A 193 0.33 5.53 7.97
C GLN A 193 -0.03 4.74 9.23
N ASN A 194 -0.89 3.73 9.09
CA ASN A 194 -1.00 2.64 10.05
C ASN A 194 0.31 1.82 10.07
N SER A 195 1.23 2.12 9.14
CA SER A 195 2.66 1.83 9.23
C SER A 195 3.32 2.63 10.35
N GLY A 196 3.38 2.04 11.53
CA GLY A 196 4.48 2.36 12.43
C GLY A 196 5.78 1.91 11.76
N LYS A 197 6.61 2.80 11.20
CA LYS A 197 7.97 2.41 10.80
C LYS A 197 8.78 2.10 12.05
N PHE A 198 9.05 0.82 12.31
CA PHE A 198 9.99 0.41 13.35
C PHE A 198 11.37 0.25 12.74
N HIS A 199 12.42 0.56 13.48
CA HIS A 199 13.78 0.25 13.07
C HIS A 199 14.24 -0.98 13.83
N MET A 200 14.47 -2.09 13.13
CA MET A 200 14.94 -3.33 13.75
C MET A 200 16.12 -3.93 13.01
N LYS A 201 16.88 -4.76 13.73
CA LYS A 201 17.96 -5.59 13.16
C LYS A 201 17.38 -6.90 12.59
N PRO A 202 18.06 -7.56 11.65
CA PRO A 202 17.59 -8.84 11.12
C PRO A 202 17.35 -9.84 12.24
N ALA A 203 16.32 -10.66 12.09
CA ALA A 203 15.92 -11.66 13.06
C ALA A 203 15.90 -13.05 12.40
N LYS A 204 16.37 -14.07 13.11
CA LYS A 204 16.32 -15.46 12.60
C LYS A 204 14.91 -16.05 12.59
N SER A 205 13.96 -15.38 13.25
CA SER A 205 12.56 -15.78 13.36
C SER A 205 11.64 -14.63 12.99
N LYS A 206 10.42 -14.95 12.53
CA LYS A 206 9.40 -13.96 12.21
C LYS A 206 9.14 -13.09 13.45
N PRO A 207 9.25 -11.75 13.35
CA PRO A 207 8.85 -10.85 14.43
C PRO A 207 7.40 -11.13 14.82
N LEU A 208 7.14 -11.13 16.12
CA LEU A 208 5.81 -11.35 16.66
C LEU A 208 5.12 -10.00 16.86
N LEU A 209 3.81 -9.99 16.62
CA LEU A 209 2.96 -8.84 16.90
C LEU A 209 2.01 -9.18 18.03
N THR A 210 1.90 -8.27 18.97
CA THR A 210 0.86 -8.26 19.99
C THR A 210 0.00 -7.02 19.76
N THR A 211 -1.30 -7.23 19.59
CA THR A 211 -2.33 -6.21 19.35
C THR A 211 -3.12 -5.94 20.62
#